data_AF-A0A5E4CCB2-F1
#
_entry.id   AF-A0A5E4CCB2-F1
#
_cell.length_a   1.000
_cell.length_b   1.000
_cell.length_c   1.000
_cell.angle_alpha   90.00
_cell.angle_beta   90.00
_cell.angle_gamma   90.00
#
_symmetry.space_group_name_H-M   'P 1'
#
loop_
_entity.id
_entity.type
_entity.pdbx_description
1 polymer ?
#
loop_
_entity_poly.entity_id
_entity_poly.type
_entity_poly.pdbx_seq_one_letter_code
_entity_poly.pdbx_strand_id
1 'polypeptide(L)'
;WKLNGTDVDVGMDFRYSVVEGSLLINNPNKTQDAGTYQCVATNSFGTIVSREAKLQFALCYRPSPPGSSRATELDWLVCPGPGPQEAHDKRCGLKDSLRIPCPVNIA
;
A
#
# COMPACT_ATOMS: atom_id res chain seq x y z
N TRP A 1 -1.59 -4.42 -12.49
CA TRP A 1 -1.35 -4.71 -11.06
C TRP A 1 -2.32 -5.79 -10.62
N LYS A 2 -1.91 -6.67 -9.72
CA LYS A 2 -2.75 -7.72 -9.15
C LYS A 2 -2.87 -7.56 -7.65
N LEU A 3 -4.07 -7.77 -7.12
CA LEU A 3 -4.40 -7.84 -5.70
C LEU A 3 -4.91 -9.25 -5.39
N ASN A 4 -4.20 -9.97 -4.52
CA ASN A 4 -4.49 -11.36 -4.17
C ASN A 4 -4.64 -12.29 -5.39
N GLY A 5 -3.85 -12.02 -6.45
CA GLY A 5 -3.87 -12.78 -7.71
C GLY A 5 -4.88 -12.29 -8.75
N THR A 6 -5.82 -11.43 -8.38
CA THR A 6 -6.84 -10.84 -9.27
C THR A 6 -6.33 -9.53 -9.86
N ASP A 7 -6.57 -9.29 -11.15
CA ASP A 7 -6.20 -8.03 -11.80
C ASP A 7 -6.97 -6.84 -11.17
N VAL A 8 -6.22 -5.82 -10.76
CA VAL A 8 -6.78 -4.57 -10.25
C VAL A 8 -7.25 -3.75 -11.44
N ASP A 9 -8.56 -3.55 -11.53
CA ASP A 9 -9.14 -2.66 -12.51
C ASP A 9 -9.01 -1.20 -12.06
N VAL A 10 -8.00 -0.52 -12.62
CA VAL A 10 -7.71 0.89 -12.35
C VAL A 10 -8.75 1.81 -12.99
N GLY A 11 -9.52 1.34 -13.98
CA GLY A 11 -10.56 2.12 -14.65
C GLY A 11 -11.91 2.08 -13.94
N MET A 12 -12.20 1.01 -13.19
CA MET A 12 -13.46 0.86 -12.47
C MET A 12 -13.48 1.55 -11.09
N ASP A 13 -12.33 1.64 -10.40
CA ASP A 13 -12.23 2.33 -9.11
C ASP A 13 -11.40 3.63 -9.26
N PHE A 14 -12.06 4.78 -9.13
CA PHE A 14 -11.45 6.11 -9.21
C PHE A 14 -10.39 6.37 -8.13
N ARG A 15 -10.36 5.56 -7.07
CA ARG A 15 -9.32 5.63 -6.03
C ARG A 15 -7.98 5.09 -6.54
N TYR A 16 -8.00 4.20 -7.53
CA TYR A 16 -6.81 3.61 -8.09
C TYR A 16 -6.30 4.42 -9.28
N SER A 17 -5.00 4.66 -9.31
CA SER A 17 -4.33 5.24 -10.48
C SER A 17 -2.94 4.65 -10.61
N VAL A 18 -2.40 4.63 -11.84
CA VAL A 18 -1.03 4.18 -12.08
C VAL A 18 -0.23 5.35 -12.63
N VAL A 19 0.84 5.72 -11.91
CA VAL A 19 1.72 6.83 -12.27
C VAL A 19 3.16 6.33 -12.25
N GLU A 20 3.84 6.42 -13.39
CA GLU A 20 5.23 5.95 -13.56
C GLU A 20 5.42 4.50 -13.09
N GLY A 21 4.50 3.61 -13.47
CA GLY A 21 4.52 2.20 -13.06
C GLY A 21 4.19 1.94 -11.58
N SER A 22 4.00 2.98 -10.77
CA SER A 22 3.57 2.86 -9.37
C SER A 22 2.06 2.85 -9.25
N LEU A 23 1.50 1.95 -8.43
CA LEU A 23 0.08 2.00 -8.07
C LEU A 23 -0.13 3.04 -6.97
N LEU A 24 -1.03 3.98 -7.22
CA LEU A 24 -1.53 4.95 -6.26
C LEU A 24 -2.92 4.54 -5.81
N ILE A 25 -3.14 4.56 -4.50
CA ILE A 25 -4.42 4.25 -3.87
C ILE A 25 -4.82 5.45 -3.02
N ASN A 26 -5.87 6.15 -3.43
CA ASN A 26 -6.43 7.27 -2.69
C ASN A 26 -7.47 6.77 -1.68
N ASN A 27 -7.42 7.32 -0.46
CA ASN A 27 -8.24 6.92 0.68
C ASN A 27 -8.26 5.38 0.88
N PRO A 28 -7.09 4.80 1.23
CA PRO A 28 -6.95 3.34 1.34
C PRO A 28 -7.84 2.78 2.44
N ASN A 29 -8.61 1.75 2.11
CA ASN A 29 -9.56 1.09 3.00
C ASN A 29 -9.01 -0.27 3.47
N LYS A 30 -8.97 -0.47 4.79
CA LYS A 30 -8.49 -1.70 5.42
C LYS A 30 -9.20 -2.98 4.94
N THR A 31 -10.50 -2.93 4.67
CA THR A 31 -11.26 -4.13 4.28
C THR A 31 -11.15 -4.46 2.80
N GLN A 32 -10.94 -3.44 1.95
CA GLN A 32 -10.94 -3.59 0.50
C GLN A 32 -9.53 -3.71 -0.08
N ASP A 33 -8.59 -2.95 0.49
CA ASP A 33 -7.26 -2.75 -0.11
C ASP A 33 -6.19 -3.56 0.63
N ALA A 34 -6.47 -4.12 1.81
CA ALA A 34 -5.52 -5.01 2.48
C ALA A 34 -5.35 -6.33 1.71
N GLY A 35 -4.11 -6.73 1.47
CA GLY A 35 -3.81 -7.95 0.72
C GLY A 35 -2.41 -7.98 0.15
N THR A 36 -2.19 -8.87 -0.80
CA THR A 36 -0.91 -9.05 -1.48
C THR A 36 -0.96 -8.44 -2.88
N TYR A 37 -0.09 -7.46 -3.12
CA TYR A 37 0.04 -6.79 -4.40
C TYR A 37 1.19 -7.36 -5.23
N GLN A 38 0.96 -7.50 -6.53
CA GLN A 38 1.99 -7.83 -7.52
C GLN A 38 1.89 -6.88 -8.71
N CYS A 39 3.03 -6.34 -9.13
CA CYS A 39 3.13 -5.61 -10.37
C CYS A 39 3.32 -6.60 -11.52
N VAL A 40 2.53 -6.43 -12.57
CA VAL A 40 2.67 -7.19 -13.82
C VAL A 40 3.07 -6.18 -14.88
N ALA A 41 4.20 -6.43 -15.52
CA ALA A 41 4.75 -5.55 -16.53
C ALA A 41 4.91 -6.37 -17.82
N THR A 42 4.40 -5.86 -18.93
CA THR A 42 4.34 -6.56 -20.21
C THR A 42 4.96 -5.69 -21.30
N ASN A 43 5.83 -6.29 -22.12
CA ASN A 43 6.38 -5.70 -23.33
C ASN A 43 6.21 -6.69 -24.51
N SER A 44 6.63 -6.29 -25.72
CA SER A 44 6.57 -7.11 -26.93
C SER A 44 7.28 -8.46 -26.80
N PHE A 45 8.31 -8.54 -25.95
CA PHE A 45 9.08 -9.77 -25.72
C PHE A 45 8.50 -10.69 -24.65
N GLY A 46 7.56 -10.23 -23.82
CA GLY A 46 6.99 -11.06 -22.77
C GLY A 46 6.43 -10.28 -21.58
N THR A 47 6.05 -11.03 -20.55
CA THR A 47 5.47 -10.50 -19.31
C THR A 47 6.28 -10.95 -18.10
N ILE A 48 6.59 -10.02 -17.21
CA ILE A 48 7.27 -10.27 -15.93
C ILE A 48 6.33 -9.89 -14.78
N VAL A 49 6.31 -10.73 -13.75
CA VAL A 49 5.54 -10.51 -12.52
C VAL A 49 6.51 -10.24 -11.37
N SER A 50 6.24 -9.20 -10.58
CA SER A 50 7.05 -8.85 -9.42
C SER A 50 6.93 -9.86 -8.28
N ARG A 51 7.87 -9.80 -7.34
CA ARG A 51 7.66 -10.35 -6.00
C ARG A 51 6.41 -9.77 -5.35
N GLU A 52 5.82 -10.55 -4.47
CA GLU A 52 4.66 -10.17 -3.67
C GLU A 52 5.01 -9.05 -2.66
N ALA A 53 4.17 -8.03 -2.59
CA ALA A 53 4.23 -6.96 -1.61
C ALA A 53 2.96 -6.96 -0.78
N LYS A 54 3.06 -7.26 0.52
CA LYS A 54 1.90 -7.29 1.40
C LYS A 54 1.57 -5.88 1.90
N LEU A 55 0.31 -5.49 1.74
CA LEU A 55 -0.25 -4.27 2.31
C LEU A 55 -0.99 -4.61 3.59
N GLN A 56 -0.57 -4.01 4.69
CA GLN A 56 -1.18 -4.20 6.00
C GLN A 56 -1.49 -2.87 6.66
N PHE A 57 -2.54 -2.88 7.49
CA PHE A 57 -2.96 -1.75 8.30
C PHE A 57 -2.63 -2.03 9.76
N ALA A 58 -1.84 -1.16 10.36
CA ALA A 58 -1.49 -1.22 11.78
C ALA A 58 -2.28 -0.17 12.56
N LEU A 59 -2.67 -0.52 13.78
CA LEU A 59 -3.16 0.45 14.75
C LEU A 59 -1.95 1.05 15.46
N CYS A 60 -1.83 2.37 15.40
CA CYS A 60 -0.82 3.09 16.17
C CYS A 60 -1.49 3.99 17.19
N TYR A 61 -1.03 3.85 18.42
CA TYR A 61 -1.41 4.72 19.51
C TYR A 61 -0.44 5.88 19.55
N ARG A 62 -0.94 7.10 19.35
CA ARG A 62 -0.15 8.30 19.54
C ARG A 62 -0.38 8.81 20.96
N PRO A 63 0.63 8.76 21.85
CA PRO A 63 0.48 9.27 23.20
C PRO A 63 0.22 10.78 23.15
N SER A 64 -0.79 11.25 23.89
CA SER A 64 -1.02 12.68 24.03
C SER A 64 0.08 13.31 24.91
N PRO A 65 0.52 14.56 24.63
CA PRO A 65 1.44 15.26 25.50
C PRO A 65 0.85 15.44 26.91
N PRO A 66 1.69 15.41 27.97
CA PRO A 66 1.21 15.63 29.33
C PRO A 66 0.54 17.01 29.43
N GLY A 67 -0.72 17.04 29.87
CA GLY A 67 -1.56 18.25 29.97
C GLY A 67 -2.58 18.46 28.85
N SER A 68 -2.64 17.57 27.85
CA SER A 68 -3.69 17.63 26.81
C SER A 68 -5.02 17.04 27.29
N SER A 69 -6.10 17.80 27.17
CA SER A 69 -7.49 17.32 27.39
C SER A 69 -8.04 16.49 26.23
N ARG A 70 -7.32 16.44 25.11
CA ARG A 70 -7.69 15.60 23.96
C ARG A 70 -7.45 14.13 24.29
N ALA A 71 -8.46 13.30 24.04
CA ALA A 71 -8.33 11.85 24.08
C ALA A 71 -7.19 11.41 23.17
N THR A 72 -6.54 10.31 23.55
CA THR A 72 -5.52 9.66 22.73
C THR A 72 -6.09 9.30 21.37
N GLU A 73 -5.45 9.78 20.31
CA GLU A 73 -5.88 9.57 18.94
C GLU A 73 -5.42 8.18 18.48
N LEU A 74 -6.37 7.38 17.98
CA LEU A 74 -6.09 6.10 17.35
C LEU A 74 -5.93 6.36 15.85
N ASP A 75 -4.69 6.27 15.38
CA ASP A 75 -4.36 6.45 13.98
C ASP A 75 -4.14 5.09 13.31
N TRP A 76 -4.67 4.94 12.10
CA TRP A 76 -4.32 3.82 11.24
C TRP A 76 -3.07 4.17 10.45
N LEU A 77 -2.08 3.29 10.47
CA LEU A 77 -0.90 3.39 9.60
C LEU A 77 -0.97 2.35 8.50
N VAL A 78 -0.55 2.77 7.30
CA VAL A 78 -0.45 1.90 6.13
C VAL A 78 1.01 1.48 5.96
N CYS A 79 1.25 0.17 5.97
CA CYS A 79 2.59 -0.41 5.88
C CYS A 79 2.69 -1.34 4.65
N PRO A 80 3.39 -0.92 3.59
CA PRO A 80 3.76 -1.80 2.48
C PRO A 80 5.06 -2.55 2.81
N GLY A 81 5.03 -3.89 2.88
CA GLY A 81 6.25 -4.69 3.10
C GLY A 81 6.03 -6.17 3.45
N PRO A 82 7.12 -6.94 3.62
CA PRO A 82 7.10 -8.37 3.96
C PRO A 82 6.65 -8.62 5.41
N GLY A 83 5.34 -8.55 5.67
CA GLY A 83 4.74 -9.06 6.90
C GLY A 83 5.18 -8.39 8.22
N PRO A 84 4.71 -8.92 9.36
CA PRO A 84 4.78 -8.23 10.66
C PRO A 84 6.19 -8.01 11.24
N GLN A 85 7.20 -8.75 10.78
CA GLN A 85 8.54 -8.75 11.38
C GLN A 85 9.44 -7.59 10.91
N GLU A 86 9.15 -6.96 9.75
CA GLU A 86 9.99 -5.91 9.17
C GLU A 86 9.45 -4.48 9.36
N ALA A 87 8.40 -4.32 10.18
CA ALA A 87 7.72 -3.03 10.39
C ALA A 87 8.50 -2.05 11.30
N HIS A 88 9.58 -2.47 11.95
CA HIS A 88 10.36 -1.63 12.87
C HIS A 88 11.18 -0.53 12.19
N ASP A 89 11.42 -0.61 10.87
CA ASP A 89 12.30 0.29 10.13
C ASP A 89 11.72 0.75 8.76
N LYS A 90 10.39 0.82 8.64
CA LYS A 90 9.74 1.32 7.43
C LYS A 90 8.76 2.40 7.84
N ARG A 91 8.92 3.58 7.24
CA ARG A 91 8.17 4.83 7.48
C ARG A 91 6.68 4.62 7.15
N CYS A 92 5.92 3.95 8.01
CA CYS A 92 4.47 3.87 7.91
C CYS A 92 3.91 5.27 8.23
N GLY A 93 3.05 5.79 7.35
CA GLY A 93 2.47 7.12 7.50
C GLY A 93 0.96 7.06 7.51
N LEU A 94 0.33 7.99 8.23
CA LEU A 94 -1.06 8.38 7.97
C LEU A 94 -1.07 8.92 6.55
N LYS A 95 -1.83 8.29 5.66
CA LYS A 95 -1.81 8.68 4.26
C LYS A 95 -3.19 8.58 3.66
N ASP A 96 -3.72 9.75 3.30
CA ASP A 96 -4.84 9.90 2.37
C ASP A 96 -4.52 9.30 0.99
N SER A 97 -3.24 9.00 0.71
CA SER A 97 -2.81 8.35 -0.53
C SER A 97 -1.59 7.45 -0.31
N LEU A 98 -1.69 6.19 -0.73
CA LEU A 98 -0.62 5.19 -0.71
C LEU A 98 0.00 5.04 -2.10
N ARG A 99 1.34 5.03 -2.17
CA ARG A 99 2.11 4.71 -3.39
C ARG A 99 2.84 3.38 -3.22
N ILE A 100 2.55 2.42 -4.08
CA ILE A 100 3.23 1.13 -4.18
C ILE A 100 4.09 1.14 -5.46
N PRO A 101 5.41 1.28 -5.37
CA PRO A 101 6.27 1.25 -6.54
C PRO A 101 6.38 -0.17 -7.09
N CYS A 102 6.39 -0.29 -8.42
CA CYS A 102 6.70 -1.56 -9.08
C CYS A 102 8.22 -1.81 -9.00
N PRO A 103 8.69 -2.92 -8.43
CA PRO A 103 10.12 -3.22 -8.34
C PRO A 103 10.68 -3.85 -9.62
N VAL A 104 9.86 -4.04 -10.64
CA VAL A 104 10.28 -4.62 -11.93
C VAL A 104 10.69 -3.48 -12.84
N ASN A 105 11.93 -3.51 -13.31
CA ASN A 105 12.37 -2.72 -14.45
C ASN A 105 12.23 -3.57 -15.70
N ILE A 106 11.39 -3.13 -16.64
CA ILE A 106 11.42 -3.63 -18.02
C ILE A 106 12.42 -2.74 -18.76
N ALA A 107 13.48 -3.38 -19.27
CA ALA A 107 14.43 -2.76 -20.19
C ALA A 107 13.85 -2.70 -21.61
#